data_AF-A0A7X8R6F2-F1
#
_entry.id   AF-A0A7X8R6F2-F1
#
_cell.length_a   1.000
_cell.length_b   1.000
_cell.length_c   1.000
_cell.angle_alpha   90.00
_cell.angle_beta   90.00
_cell.angle_gamma   90.00
#
_symmetry.space_group_name_H-M   'P 1'
#
loop_
_entity.id
_entity.type
_entity.pdbx_description
1 polymer ?
#
loop_
_entity_poly.entity_id
_entity_poly.type
_entity_poly.pdbx_seq_one_letter_code
_entity_poly.pdbx_strand_id
1 'polypeptide(L)'
;FTWRDVEIIQLNEQIALLKDKYKELTRSMLAGVFSGGENRQLEDAVRAEYLELEVQLIRENRSMLSAIIHEHQSTLREAPSKDVMRERLEREVRINREIYDLMAQQLRGTQIRESAQISEAQLKYKVITPPMQPLERVRPIRSRIMLIAGFVGLALSMAAVFGLETLDASIRRVEDVPRFLGVPVLATIPRITPLVKKHEKMRARLLKE
;
A
#
# COMPACT_ATOMS: atom_id res chain seq x y z
N PHE A 1 46.70 -0.40 -21.28
CA PHE A 1 47.70 0.05 -22.25
C PHE A 1 49.06 -0.36 -21.75
N THR A 2 49.74 -1.20 -22.52
CA THR A 2 51.04 -1.75 -22.13
C THR A 2 52.05 -1.20 -23.13
N TRP A 3 53.24 -0.80 -22.68
CA TRP A 3 54.32 -0.20 -23.48
C TRP A 3 54.87 -1.08 -24.63
N ARG A 4 54.20 -2.20 -24.92
CA ARG A 4 54.54 -3.20 -25.94
C ARG A 4 53.50 -3.30 -27.07
N ASP A 5 52.47 -2.46 -27.05
CA ASP A 5 51.53 -2.41 -28.17
C ASP A 5 52.27 -1.98 -29.45
N VAL A 6 52.08 -2.75 -30.54
CA VAL A 6 52.78 -2.59 -31.83
C VAL A 6 52.63 -1.17 -32.38
N GLU A 7 51.48 -0.54 -32.12
CA GLU A 7 51.15 0.82 -32.53
C GLU A 7 52.05 1.87 -31.84
N ILE A 8 52.38 1.70 -30.55
CA ILE A 8 53.27 2.61 -29.81
C ILE A 8 54.71 2.49 -30.33
N ILE A 9 55.13 1.27 -30.70
CA ILE A 9 56.46 1.02 -31.26
C ILE A 9 56.59 1.69 -32.63
N GLN A 10 55.60 1.50 -33.51
CA GLN A 10 55.56 2.15 -34.83
C GLN A 10 55.54 3.68 -34.72
N LEU A 11 54.79 4.22 -33.76
CA LEU A 11 54.72 5.66 -33.54
C LEU A 11 56.05 6.23 -33.05
N ASN A 12 56.73 5.55 -32.12
CA ASN A 12 58.05 5.96 -31.65
C ASN A 12 59.11 5.91 -32.75
N GLU A 13 59.04 4.92 -33.63
CA GLU A 13 59.90 4.82 -34.80
C GLU A 13 59.65 5.97 -35.79
N GLN A 14 58.38 6.30 -36.07
CA GLN A 14 58.03 7.46 -36.89
C GLN A 14 58.54 8.77 -36.29
N ILE A 15 58.41 8.95 -34.97
CA ILE A 15 58.93 10.14 -34.27
C ILE A 15 60.45 10.23 -34.43
N ALA A 16 61.18 9.11 -34.31
CA ALA A 16 62.63 9.09 -34.52
C ALA A 16 63.01 9.49 -35.95
N LEU A 17 62.33 8.92 -36.95
CA LEU A 17 62.56 9.26 -38.36
C LEU A 17 62.26 10.74 -38.66
N LEU A 18 61.19 11.30 -38.07
CA LEU A 18 60.87 12.72 -38.21
C LEU A 18 61.93 13.63 -37.57
N LYS A 19 62.46 13.23 -36.40
CA LYS A 19 63.55 13.97 -35.72
C LYS A 19 64.82 14.00 -36.56
N ASP A 20 65.20 12.87 -37.15
CA ASP A 20 66.37 12.78 -38.03
C ASP A 20 66.19 13.63 -39.29
N LYS A 21 65.01 13.56 -39.92
CA LYS A 21 64.67 14.39 -41.08
C LYS A 21 64.71 15.89 -40.75
N TYR A 22 64.23 16.29 -39.57
CA TYR A 22 64.29 17.69 -39.14
C TYR A 22 65.74 18.14 -38.92
N LYS A 23 66.56 17.32 -38.27
CA LYS A 23 67.98 17.59 -38.03
C LYS A 23 68.76 17.78 -39.34
N GLU A 24 68.49 16.95 -40.36
CA GLU A 24 69.08 17.09 -41.69
C GLU A 24 68.63 18.36 -42.41
N LEU A 25 67.33 18.69 -42.30
CA LEU A 25 66.78 19.91 -42.88
C LEU A 25 67.42 21.17 -42.24
N THR A 26 67.51 21.22 -40.91
CA THR A 26 68.17 22.30 -40.17
C THR A 26 69.64 22.42 -40.55
N ARG A 27 70.35 21.29 -40.69
CA ARG A 27 71.74 21.27 -41.17
C ARG A 27 71.87 21.85 -42.58
N SER A 28 70.97 21.50 -43.50
CA SER A 28 70.99 22.00 -44.88
C SER A 28 70.68 23.49 -44.99
N MET A 29 69.73 24.00 -44.19
CA MET A 29 69.38 25.41 -44.13
C MET A 29 70.52 26.25 -43.54
N LEU A 30 71.13 25.79 -42.45
CA LEU A 30 72.25 26.50 -41.81
C LEU A 30 73.54 26.41 -42.64
N ALA A 31 73.80 25.30 -43.35
CA ALA A 31 74.94 25.18 -44.27
C ALA A 31 74.91 26.22 -45.41
N GLY A 32 73.72 26.63 -45.86
CA GLY A 32 73.56 27.73 -46.84
C GLY A 32 73.85 29.12 -46.27
N VAL A 33 73.70 29.31 -44.94
CA VAL A 33 73.91 30.59 -44.25
C VAL A 33 75.37 30.78 -43.82
N PHE A 34 76.09 29.71 -43.48
CA PHE A 34 77.49 29.76 -43.05
C PHE A 34 78.47 29.27 -44.13
N SER A 35 78.28 29.65 -45.39
CA SER A 35 79.08 29.21 -46.56
C SER A 35 80.58 29.57 -46.54
N GLY A 36 81.13 30.01 -45.41
CA GLY A 36 82.55 30.30 -45.19
C GLY A 36 83.02 30.20 -43.74
N GLY A 37 82.23 29.60 -42.84
CA GLY A 37 82.57 29.45 -41.42
C GLY A 37 83.23 28.11 -41.09
N GLU A 38 84.04 28.08 -40.02
CA GLU A 38 84.66 26.87 -39.47
C GLU A 38 83.57 25.82 -39.15
N ASN A 39 83.73 24.57 -39.60
CA ASN A 39 82.70 23.50 -39.53
C ASN A 39 82.11 23.30 -38.10
N ARG A 40 82.86 23.68 -37.06
CA ARG A 40 82.43 23.68 -35.66
C ARG A 40 81.27 24.65 -35.36
N GLN A 41 81.29 25.85 -35.92
CA GLN A 41 80.26 26.87 -35.65
C GLN A 41 78.89 26.46 -36.25
N LEU A 42 78.93 25.74 -37.37
CA LEU A 42 77.75 25.15 -38.00
C LEU A 42 77.13 24.04 -37.14
N GLU A 43 77.95 23.15 -36.61
CA GLU A 43 77.47 22.05 -35.75
C GLU A 43 76.90 22.59 -34.43
N ASP A 44 77.50 23.61 -33.84
CA ASP A 44 77.01 24.25 -32.62
C ASP A 44 75.67 24.97 -32.85
N ALA A 45 75.50 25.66 -33.98
CA ALA A 45 74.23 26.31 -34.35
C ALA A 45 73.10 25.31 -34.61
N VAL A 46 73.37 24.22 -35.34
CA VAL A 46 72.40 23.13 -35.57
C VAL A 46 72.00 22.48 -34.24
N ARG A 47 72.97 22.30 -33.33
CA ARG A 47 72.72 21.71 -32.02
C ARG A 47 71.84 22.61 -31.17
N ALA A 48 72.07 23.92 -31.17
CA ALA A 48 71.24 24.89 -30.44
C ALA A 48 69.78 24.87 -30.91
N GLU A 49 69.55 24.91 -32.23
CA GLU A 49 68.20 24.87 -32.82
C GLU A 49 67.46 23.55 -32.49
N TYR A 50 68.19 22.42 -32.54
CA TYR A 50 67.62 21.12 -32.20
C TYR A 50 67.26 21.02 -30.70
N LEU A 51 68.12 21.56 -29.83
CA LEU A 51 67.86 21.65 -28.39
C LEU A 51 66.62 22.52 -28.10
N GLU A 52 66.44 23.61 -28.82
CA GLU A 52 65.27 24.47 -28.65
C GLU A 52 63.97 23.76 -29.05
N LEU A 53 63.96 23.04 -30.18
CA LEU A 53 62.83 22.21 -30.58
C LEU A 53 62.53 21.12 -29.54
N GLU A 54 63.55 20.45 -29.02
CA GLU A 54 63.38 19.40 -28.01
C GLU A 54 62.78 19.96 -26.71
N VAL A 55 63.22 21.15 -26.29
CA VAL A 55 62.64 21.85 -25.14
C VAL A 55 61.18 22.22 -25.39
N GLN A 56 60.81 22.69 -26.58
CA GLN A 56 59.42 22.99 -26.94
C GLN A 56 58.55 21.73 -26.92
N LEU A 57 59.01 20.63 -27.53
CA LEU A 57 58.29 19.36 -27.54
C LEU A 57 58.05 18.82 -26.13
N ILE A 58 59.07 18.88 -25.26
CA ILE A 58 58.94 18.46 -23.86
C ILE A 58 57.95 19.35 -23.11
N ARG A 59 57.94 20.65 -23.37
CA ARG A 59 56.97 21.59 -22.76
C ARG A 59 55.54 21.28 -23.17
N GLU A 60 55.30 21.03 -24.45
CA GLU A 60 53.97 20.65 -24.94
C GLU A 60 53.53 19.29 -24.41
N ASN A 61 54.41 18.31 -24.37
CA ASN A 61 54.07 17.01 -23.79
C ASN A 61 53.73 17.14 -22.30
N ARG A 62 54.47 17.99 -21.57
CA ARG A 62 54.18 18.30 -20.16
C ARG A 62 52.83 19.02 -20.01
N SER A 63 52.50 19.95 -20.89
CA SER A 63 51.22 20.68 -20.84
C SER A 63 50.05 19.73 -21.07
N MET A 64 50.14 18.87 -22.09
CA MET A 64 49.15 17.83 -22.40
C MET A 64 48.97 16.86 -21.25
N LEU A 65 50.07 16.33 -20.70
CA LEU A 65 50.01 15.41 -19.57
C LEU A 65 49.39 16.08 -18.34
N SER A 66 49.70 17.36 -18.09
CA SER A 66 49.10 18.11 -16.98
C SER A 66 47.59 18.32 -17.16
N ALA A 67 47.13 18.55 -18.40
CA ALA A 67 45.72 18.67 -18.72
C ALA A 67 44.98 17.33 -18.50
N ILE A 68 45.55 16.23 -18.97
CA ILE A 68 45.02 14.87 -18.75
C ILE A 68 44.95 14.54 -17.25
N ILE A 69 46.00 14.87 -16.48
CA ILE A 69 45.99 14.69 -15.03
C ILE A 69 44.89 15.52 -14.39
N HIS A 70 44.71 16.78 -14.80
CA HIS A 70 43.68 17.65 -14.23
C HIS A 70 42.27 17.16 -14.56
N GLU A 71 42.02 16.72 -15.80
CA GLU A 71 40.76 16.13 -16.23
C GLU A 71 40.43 14.87 -15.42
N HIS A 72 41.39 13.94 -15.28
CA HIS A 72 41.20 12.75 -14.46
C HIS A 72 41.03 13.09 -12.98
N GLN A 73 41.76 14.06 -12.43
CA GLN A 73 41.58 14.50 -11.05
C GLN A 73 40.21 15.16 -10.82
N SER A 74 39.67 15.88 -11.81
CA SER A 74 38.31 16.43 -11.73
C SER A 74 37.25 15.33 -11.76
N THR A 75 37.40 14.37 -12.68
CA THR A 75 36.52 13.19 -12.78
C THR A 75 36.57 12.34 -11.50
N LEU A 76 37.75 12.16 -10.90
CA LEU A 76 37.91 11.45 -9.62
C LEU A 76 37.29 12.22 -8.45
N ARG A 77 37.31 13.56 -8.48
CA ARG A 77 36.62 14.41 -7.49
C ARG A 77 35.10 14.40 -7.66
N GLU A 78 34.58 14.06 -8.84
CA GLU A 78 33.14 13.86 -9.10
C GLU A 78 32.68 12.40 -8.94
N ALA A 79 33.62 11.44 -8.98
CA ALA A 79 33.42 10.03 -8.66
C ALA A 79 33.22 9.62 -7.16
N PRO A 80 33.23 10.49 -6.12
CA PRO A 80 32.92 10.11 -4.74
C PRO A 80 31.57 9.42 -4.58
N SER A 81 30.68 9.57 -5.57
CA SER A 81 29.38 8.93 -5.60
C SER A 81 29.46 7.40 -5.45
N LYS A 82 30.45 6.71 -6.02
CA LYS A 82 30.46 5.24 -5.99
C LYS A 82 30.79 4.68 -4.60
N ASP A 83 31.82 5.21 -3.93
CA ASP A 83 32.20 4.73 -2.60
C ASP A 83 31.19 5.17 -1.54
N VAL A 84 30.68 6.40 -1.62
CA VAL A 84 29.61 6.89 -0.74
C VAL A 84 28.32 6.10 -0.95
N MET A 85 27.97 5.79 -2.20
CA MET A 85 26.80 4.98 -2.51
C MET A 85 26.97 3.53 -2.05
N ARG A 86 28.16 2.95 -2.19
CA ARG A 86 28.49 1.63 -1.63
C ARG A 86 28.33 1.61 -0.11
N GLU A 87 28.92 2.58 0.59
CA GLU A 87 28.81 2.66 2.05
C GLU A 87 27.36 2.82 2.50
N ARG A 88 26.58 3.64 1.78
CA ARG A 88 25.14 3.80 2.01
C ARG A 88 24.39 2.49 1.84
N LEU A 89 24.60 1.78 0.73
CA LEU A 89 23.94 0.50 0.47
C LEU A 89 24.34 -0.56 1.50
N GLU A 90 25.62 -0.64 1.86
CA GLU A 90 26.10 -1.55 2.90
C GLU A 90 25.46 -1.24 4.26
N ARG A 91 25.26 0.03 4.58
CA ARG A 91 24.55 0.45 5.79
C ARG A 91 23.08 0.05 5.76
N GLU A 92 22.38 0.27 4.65
CA GLU A 92 20.98 -0.14 4.46
C GLU A 92 20.82 -1.66 4.59
N VAL A 93 21.72 -2.45 4.00
CA VAL A 93 21.73 -3.91 4.14
C VAL A 93 21.95 -4.34 5.60
N ARG A 94 22.88 -3.70 6.32
CA ARG A 94 23.11 -3.99 7.75
C ARG A 94 21.86 -3.72 8.59
N ILE A 95 21.21 -2.57 8.42
CA ILE A 95 20.00 -2.20 9.15
C ILE A 95 18.88 -3.20 8.88
N ASN A 96 18.64 -3.54 7.60
CA ASN A 96 17.60 -4.49 7.24
C ASN A 96 17.84 -5.89 7.83
N ARG A 97 19.12 -6.30 7.93
CA ARG A 97 19.47 -7.58 8.54
C ARG A 97 19.22 -7.58 10.05
N GLU A 98 19.55 -6.50 10.73
CA GLU A 98 19.27 -6.34 12.17
C GLU A 98 17.76 -6.37 12.46
N ILE A 99 16.95 -5.67 11.64
CA ILE A 99 15.49 -5.70 11.75
C ILE A 99 14.96 -7.12 11.55
N TYR A 100 15.44 -7.83 10.51
CA TYR A 100 15.05 -9.21 10.25
C TYR A 100 15.37 -10.13 11.44
N ASP A 101 16.58 -10.03 12.00
CA ASP A 101 17.01 -10.85 13.12
C ASP A 101 16.17 -10.56 14.38
N LEU A 102 15.85 -9.29 14.65
CA LEU A 102 14.92 -8.90 15.73
C LEU A 102 13.53 -9.50 15.53
N MET A 103 12.95 -9.39 14.33
CA MET A 103 11.63 -9.96 14.03
C MET A 103 11.63 -11.48 14.17
N ALA A 104 12.68 -12.16 13.70
CA ALA A 104 12.83 -13.59 13.83
C ALA A 104 12.94 -14.03 15.30
N GLN A 105 13.68 -13.28 16.13
CA GLN A 105 13.77 -13.53 17.57
C GLN A 105 12.41 -13.32 18.26
N GLN A 106 11.70 -12.24 17.94
CA GLN A 106 10.39 -11.97 18.53
C GLN A 106 9.37 -13.05 18.17
N LEU A 107 9.36 -13.52 16.92
CA LEU A 107 8.49 -14.61 16.46
C LEU A 107 8.76 -15.90 17.25
N ARG A 108 10.04 -16.28 17.40
CA ARG A 108 10.42 -17.44 18.23
C ARG A 108 10.00 -17.25 19.68
N GLY A 109 10.21 -16.06 20.24
CA GLY A 109 9.77 -15.71 21.60
C GLY A 109 8.27 -15.84 21.80
N THR A 110 7.46 -15.42 20.82
CA THR A 110 6.00 -15.58 20.86
C THR A 110 5.56 -17.04 20.78
N GLN A 111 6.17 -17.85 19.91
CA GLN A 111 5.88 -19.28 19.81
C GLN A 111 6.23 -20.02 21.11
N ILE A 112 7.37 -19.68 21.73
CA ILE A 112 7.75 -20.24 23.03
C ILE A 112 6.75 -19.84 24.11
N ARG A 113 6.28 -18.58 24.14
CA ARG A 113 5.27 -18.13 25.11
C ARG A 113 3.92 -18.83 24.91
N GLU A 114 3.45 -18.98 23.68
CA GLU A 114 2.20 -19.70 23.38
C GLU A 114 2.29 -21.17 23.82
N SER A 115 3.36 -21.87 23.43
CA SER A 115 3.57 -23.25 23.85
C SER A 115 3.70 -23.40 25.37
N ALA A 116 4.39 -22.47 26.04
CA ALA A 116 4.46 -22.43 27.50
C ALA A 116 3.08 -22.21 28.14
N GLN A 117 2.26 -21.30 27.61
CA GLN A 117 0.90 -21.07 28.08
C GLN A 117 0.00 -22.30 27.89
N ILE A 118 0.10 -22.99 26.75
CA ILE A 118 -0.63 -24.24 26.49
C ILE A 118 -0.20 -25.31 27.49
N SER A 119 1.11 -25.47 27.71
CA SER A 119 1.64 -26.44 28.68
C SER A 119 1.22 -26.10 30.12
N GLU A 120 1.26 -24.83 30.52
CA GLU A 120 0.82 -24.39 31.85
C GLU A 120 -0.70 -24.60 32.03
N ALA A 121 -1.50 -24.27 31.02
CA ALA A 121 -2.95 -24.50 31.04
C ALA A 121 -3.29 -26.00 31.17
N GLN A 122 -2.56 -26.87 30.48
CA GLN A 122 -2.71 -28.32 30.59
C GLN A 122 -2.30 -28.87 31.97
N LEU A 123 -1.26 -28.31 32.59
CA LEU A 123 -0.80 -28.70 33.92
C LEU A 123 -1.71 -28.19 35.04
N LYS A 124 -2.26 -26.99 34.89
CA LYS A 124 -3.07 -26.32 35.94
C LYS A 124 -4.55 -26.70 35.89
N TYR A 125 -5.07 -27.06 34.72
CA TYR A 125 -6.47 -27.41 34.52
C TYR A 125 -6.59 -28.71 33.74
N LYS A 126 -7.03 -29.78 34.42
CA LYS A 126 -7.46 -31.01 33.73
C LYS A 126 -8.87 -30.78 33.21
N VAL A 127 -9.03 -30.73 31.88
CA VAL A 127 -10.35 -30.66 31.26
C VAL A 127 -11.05 -32.02 31.46
N ILE A 128 -11.94 -32.09 32.45
CA ILE A 128 -12.70 -33.32 32.77
C ILE A 128 -13.85 -33.52 31.78
N THR A 129 -14.50 -32.42 31.37
CA THR A 129 -15.62 -32.43 30.43
C THR A 129 -15.49 -31.27 29.44
N PRO A 130 -15.45 -31.55 28.12
CA PRO A 130 -15.42 -30.49 27.12
C PRO A 130 -16.74 -29.70 27.12
N PRO A 131 -16.74 -28.44 26.66
CA PRO A 131 -17.94 -27.63 26.58
C PRO A 131 -18.96 -28.27 25.62
N MET A 132 -20.13 -28.60 26.14
CA MET A 132 -21.24 -29.15 25.35
C MET A 132 -22.13 -28.02 24.84
N GLN A 133 -22.67 -28.19 23.63
CA GLN A 133 -23.71 -27.29 23.13
C GLN A 133 -24.97 -27.44 23.99
N PRO A 134 -25.63 -26.33 24.39
CA PRO A 134 -26.84 -26.41 25.19
C PRO A 134 -27.95 -27.09 24.39
N LEU A 135 -28.48 -28.18 24.93
CA LEU A 135 -29.58 -28.96 24.32
C LEU A 135 -30.88 -28.14 24.20
N GLU A 136 -31.05 -27.16 25.09
CA GLU A 136 -32.21 -26.29 25.12
C GLU A 136 -31.83 -24.82 25.15
N ARG A 137 -32.72 -24.01 24.58
CA ARG A 137 -32.54 -22.56 24.48
C ARG A 137 -32.76 -21.93 25.86
N VAL A 138 -31.68 -21.53 26.53
CA VAL A 138 -31.71 -20.96 27.90
C VAL A 138 -32.62 -19.72 27.98
N ARG A 139 -32.65 -18.88 26.93
CA ARG A 139 -33.53 -17.70 26.80
C ARG A 139 -33.80 -17.39 25.31
N PRO A 140 -34.93 -16.76 24.93
CA PRO A 140 -36.13 -16.46 25.74
C PRO A 140 -37.15 -17.62 25.74
N ILE A 141 -37.86 -17.78 26.87
CA ILE A 141 -38.90 -18.80 27.06
C ILE A 141 -40.17 -18.36 26.30
N ARG A 142 -40.34 -18.87 25.08
CA ARG A 142 -41.42 -18.45 24.16
C ARG A 142 -42.83 -18.65 24.73
N SER A 143 -43.06 -19.70 25.53
CA SER A 143 -44.35 -19.98 26.15
C SER A 143 -44.79 -18.88 27.12
N ARG A 144 -43.86 -18.35 27.92
CA ARG A 144 -44.14 -17.25 28.85
C ARG A 144 -44.51 -15.96 28.12
N ILE A 145 -43.81 -15.67 27.01
CA ILE A 145 -44.08 -14.48 26.20
C ILE A 145 -45.47 -14.58 25.54
N MET A 146 -45.81 -15.74 24.98
CA MET A 146 -47.13 -16.00 24.39
C MET A 146 -48.26 -15.84 25.41
N LEU A 147 -48.09 -16.39 26.63
CA LEU A 147 -49.07 -16.24 27.70
C LEU A 147 -49.30 -14.77 28.08
N ILE A 148 -48.22 -14.03 28.31
CA ILE A 148 -48.30 -12.60 28.66
C ILE A 148 -48.95 -11.80 27.54
N ALA A 149 -48.55 -12.02 26.29
CA ALA A 149 -49.13 -11.35 25.13
C ALA A 149 -50.64 -11.65 24.98
N GLY A 150 -51.06 -12.89 25.23
CA GLY A 150 -52.47 -13.28 25.20
C GLY A 150 -53.30 -12.55 26.26
N PHE A 151 -52.83 -12.50 27.51
CA PHE A 151 -53.52 -11.77 28.58
C PHE A 151 -53.60 -10.27 28.32
N VAL A 152 -52.50 -9.66 27.87
CA VAL A 152 -52.46 -8.23 27.54
C VAL A 152 -53.40 -7.92 26.39
N GLY A 153 -53.42 -8.74 25.33
CA GLY A 153 -54.31 -8.55 24.18
C GLY A 153 -55.80 -8.62 24.57
N LEU A 154 -56.17 -9.59 25.41
CA LEU A 154 -57.55 -9.71 25.91
C LEU A 154 -57.96 -8.51 26.77
N ALA A 155 -57.09 -8.10 27.70
CA ALA A 155 -57.35 -6.95 28.54
C ALA A 155 -57.51 -5.66 27.72
N LEU A 156 -56.63 -5.46 26.73
CA LEU A 156 -56.67 -4.29 25.86
C LEU A 156 -57.93 -4.26 24.99
N SER A 157 -58.35 -5.41 24.45
CA SER A 157 -59.58 -5.54 23.66
C SER A 157 -60.82 -5.18 24.48
N MET A 158 -60.92 -5.73 25.69
CA MET A 158 -62.06 -5.48 26.59
C MET A 158 -62.10 -4.01 27.05
N ALA A 159 -60.95 -3.43 27.35
CA ALA A 159 -60.82 -2.00 27.66
C ALA A 159 -61.20 -1.12 26.45
N ALA A 160 -60.81 -1.50 25.24
CA ALA A 160 -61.14 -0.74 24.03
C ALA A 160 -62.64 -0.77 23.72
N VAL A 161 -63.30 -1.93 23.83
CA VAL A 161 -64.76 -2.05 23.63
C VAL A 161 -65.52 -1.22 24.67
N PHE A 162 -65.15 -1.33 25.95
CA PHE A 162 -65.79 -0.55 27.00
C PHE A 162 -65.56 0.95 26.82
N GLY A 163 -64.34 1.37 26.47
CA GLY A 163 -64.01 2.77 26.22
C GLY A 163 -64.77 3.36 25.02
N LEU A 164 -64.92 2.58 23.94
CA LEU A 164 -65.73 2.97 22.79
C LEU A 164 -67.21 3.10 23.15
N GLU A 165 -67.76 2.17 23.95
CA GLU A 165 -69.16 2.23 24.37
C GLU A 165 -69.44 3.42 25.31
N THR A 166 -68.51 3.77 26.21
CA THR A 166 -68.69 4.95 27.09
C THR A 166 -68.58 6.28 26.35
N LEU A 167 -67.89 6.32 25.21
CA LEU A 167 -67.79 7.51 24.35
C LEU A 167 -68.97 7.61 23.37
N ASP A 168 -69.71 6.53 23.15
CA ASP A 168 -70.91 6.53 22.31
C ASP A 168 -72.12 7.01 23.13
N ALA A 169 -72.59 8.23 22.85
CA ALA A 169 -73.77 8.82 23.47
C ALA A 169 -75.09 8.37 22.80
N SER A 170 -75.10 7.25 22.07
CA SER A 170 -76.30 6.72 21.43
C SER A 170 -77.21 6.00 22.44
N ILE A 171 -78.46 6.45 22.54
CA ILE A 171 -79.51 5.82 23.35
C ILE A 171 -79.95 4.52 22.67
N ARG A 172 -79.54 3.38 23.22
CA ARG A 172 -79.82 2.05 22.65
C ARG A 172 -80.82 1.23 23.46
N ARG A 173 -80.91 1.47 24.77
CA ARG A 173 -81.86 0.77 25.64
C ARG A 173 -82.96 1.70 26.12
N VAL A 174 -84.15 1.13 26.40
CA VAL A 174 -85.31 1.90 26.86
C VAL A 174 -85.01 2.53 28.23
N GLU A 175 -84.16 1.90 29.03
CA GLU A 175 -83.70 2.37 30.33
C GLU A 175 -82.69 3.54 30.25
N ASP A 176 -82.11 3.80 29.08
CA ASP A 176 -81.17 4.90 28.87
C ASP A 176 -81.91 6.24 28.62
N VAL A 177 -83.17 6.18 28.15
CA VAL A 177 -84.01 7.38 27.85
C VAL A 177 -84.28 8.21 29.11
N PRO A 178 -84.74 7.64 30.25
CA PRO A 178 -84.96 8.42 31.47
C PRO A 178 -83.66 8.96 32.07
N ARG A 179 -82.54 8.24 31.91
CA ARG A 179 -81.23 8.64 32.44
C ARG A 179 -80.60 9.80 31.69
N PHE A 180 -80.74 9.85 30.36
CA PHE A 180 -80.18 10.94 29.54
C PHE A 180 -81.13 12.15 29.41
N LEU A 181 -82.44 11.93 29.25
CA LEU A 181 -83.41 13.01 28.99
C LEU A 181 -84.22 13.44 30.23
N GLY A 182 -84.13 12.73 31.35
CA GLY A 182 -84.83 13.08 32.59
C GLY A 182 -86.36 12.94 32.54
N VAL A 183 -86.91 12.26 31.53
CA VAL A 183 -88.35 12.08 31.33
C VAL A 183 -88.77 10.60 31.47
N PRO A 184 -89.92 10.30 32.11
CA PRO A 184 -90.38 8.92 32.25
C PRO A 184 -90.90 8.36 30.90
N VAL A 185 -90.55 7.12 30.60
CA VAL A 185 -91.02 6.42 29.38
C VAL A 185 -92.45 5.91 29.60
N LEU A 186 -93.40 6.43 28.81
CA LEU A 186 -94.83 6.13 28.96
C LEU A 186 -95.29 4.86 28.21
N ALA A 187 -94.68 4.56 27.06
CA ALA A 187 -94.98 3.35 26.27
C ALA A 187 -93.83 3.05 25.28
N THR A 188 -93.63 1.77 24.95
CA THR A 188 -92.64 1.30 23.96
C THR A 188 -93.36 0.73 22.75
N ILE A 189 -93.06 1.21 21.54
CA ILE A 189 -93.64 0.70 20.30
C ILE A 189 -92.67 -0.31 19.66
N PRO A 190 -93.00 -1.62 19.62
CA PRO A 190 -92.14 -2.61 19.01
C PRO A 190 -92.14 -2.46 17.48
N ARG A 191 -90.94 -2.40 16.89
CA ARG A 191 -90.77 -2.36 15.43
C ARG A 191 -90.97 -3.76 14.84
N ILE A 192 -92.10 -3.97 14.18
CA ILE A 192 -92.42 -5.24 13.49
C ILE A 192 -91.72 -5.24 12.14
N THR A 193 -90.78 -6.16 11.94
CA THR A 193 -90.07 -6.31 10.64
C THR A 193 -90.76 -7.42 9.82
N PRO A 194 -91.16 -7.18 8.55
CA PRO A 194 -91.79 -8.20 7.73
C PRO A 194 -90.81 -9.31 7.34
N LEU A 195 -91.21 -10.57 7.53
CA LEU A 195 -90.44 -11.76 7.14
C LEU A 195 -90.43 -11.91 5.62
N VAL A 196 -89.38 -11.43 4.95
CA VAL A 196 -89.19 -11.68 3.50
C VAL A 196 -88.51 -13.04 3.28
N LYS A 197 -89.18 -13.84 2.42
CA LYS A 197 -88.97 -15.25 2.06
C LYS A 197 -87.55 -15.61 1.61
N LYS A 198 -86.96 -16.64 2.24
CA LYS A 198 -85.73 -17.33 1.80
C LYS A 198 -86.06 -18.73 1.26
N HIS A 199 -86.85 -18.83 0.19
CA HIS A 199 -87.22 -20.13 -0.42
C HIS A 199 -86.85 -20.31 -1.90
N GLU A 200 -86.12 -19.39 -2.53
CA GLU A 200 -85.71 -19.59 -3.94
C GLU A 200 -84.45 -20.43 -4.14
N LYS A 201 -83.53 -20.49 -3.15
CA LYS A 201 -82.27 -21.24 -3.31
C LYS A 201 -82.41 -22.77 -3.20
N MET A 202 -83.57 -23.30 -2.81
CA MET A 202 -83.79 -24.75 -2.71
C MET A 202 -84.30 -25.40 -4.00
N ARG A 203 -85.04 -24.67 -4.84
CA ARG A 203 -85.62 -25.26 -6.08
C ARG A 203 -84.59 -25.45 -7.18
N ALA A 204 -83.52 -24.66 -7.21
CA ALA A 204 -82.46 -24.79 -8.21
C ALA A 204 -81.58 -26.03 -8.03
N ARG A 205 -81.63 -26.72 -6.87
CA ARG A 205 -80.88 -27.95 -6.61
C ARG A 205 -81.60 -29.24 -7.00
N LEU A 206 -82.91 -29.19 -7.26
CA LEU A 206 -83.74 -30.38 -7.53
C LEU A 206 -84.02 -30.61 -9.03
N LEU A 207 -83.48 -29.78 -9.92
CA LEU A 207 -83.64 -29.91 -11.38
C LEU A 207 -82.33 -30.29 -12.10
N LYS A 208 -81.36 -30.87 -11.38
CA LYS A 208 -80.05 -31.23 -11.95
C LYS A 208 -79.63 -32.69 -11.71
N GLU A 209 -80.60 -33.58 -11.52
CA GLU A 209 -80.43 -35.03 -11.70
C GLU A 209 -81.22 -35.48 -12.93
#